data_AF-A0A1Y6H3Q0-F1
#
_entry.id   AF-A0A1Y6H3Q0-F1
#
_cell.length_a   1.000
_cell.length_b   1.000
_cell.length_c   1.000
_cell.angle_alpha   90.00
_cell.angle_beta   90.00
_cell.angle_gamma   90.00
#
_symmetry.space_group_name_H-M   'P 1'
#
loop_
_entity.id
_entity.type
_entity.pdbx_description
1 polymer ?
#
loop_
_entity_poly.entity_id
_entity_poly.type
_entity_poly.pdbx_seq_one_letter_code
_entity_poly.pdbx_strand_id
1 'polypeptide(L)' 'MPGNIYSRIMNPANDVLAQRVAALESGIGALALALGQAAVTYAIQPSPRLAT' A
#
# COMPACT_ATOMS: atom_id res chain seq x y z
N MET A 1 -15.20 3.48 14.38
CA MET A 1 -15.05 2.50 13.26
C MET A 1 -14.19 3.15 12.20
N PRO A 2 -13.17 2.49 11.64
CA PRO A 2 -12.39 3.06 10.55
C PRO A 2 -13.32 3.51 9.43
N GLY A 3 -13.16 4.76 9.00
CA GLY A 3 -13.98 5.39 7.97
C GLY A 3 -13.51 4.95 6.60
N ASN A 4 -14.03 3.82 6.11
CA ASN A 4 -13.76 3.35 4.76
C ASN A 4 -14.68 4.11 3.79
N ILE A 5 -14.26 5.29 3.35
CA ILE A 5 -15.08 6.20 2.55
C ILE A 5 -15.18 5.72 1.08
N TYR A 6 -14.09 5.17 0.54
CA TYR A 6 -14.00 4.73 -0.86
C TYR A 6 -13.04 3.54 -1.05
N SER A 7 -13.49 2.50 -1.75
CA SER A 7 -12.74 1.25 -1.96
C SER A 7 -11.43 1.41 -2.74
N ARG A 8 -11.33 2.43 -3.61
CA ARG A 8 -10.07 2.80 -4.31
C ARG A 8 -8.99 3.32 -3.37
N ILE A 9 -9.39 3.92 -2.25
CA ILE A 9 -8.47 4.50 -1.26
C ILE A 9 -8.16 3.45 -0.20
N MET A 10 -9.18 2.82 0.36
CA MET A 10 -9.03 1.81 1.40
C MET A 10 -10.22 0.85 1.39
N ASN A 11 -9.95 -0.44 1.56
CA ASN A 11 -10.97 -1.45 1.77
C ASN A 11 -10.53 -2.44 2.88
N PRO A 12 -11.46 -3.06 3.62
CA PRO A 12 -11.11 -3.92 4.75
C PRO A 12 -10.26 -5.13 4.38
N ALA A 13 -10.41 -5.69 3.17
CA ALA A 13 -9.65 -6.86 2.75
C ALA A 13 -8.16 -6.51 2.52
N ASN A 14 -7.89 -5.39 1.85
CA ASN A 14 -6.53 -4.90 1.64
C ASN A 14 -5.86 -4.47 2.95
N ASP A 15 -6.61 -3.93 3.91
CA ASP A 15 -6.07 -3.54 5.22
C ASP A 15 -5.58 -4.77 6.01
N VAL A 16 -6.40 -5.83 6.08
CA VAL A 16 -6.00 -7.09 6.73
C VAL A 16 -4.79 -7.72 6.03
N LEU A 17 -4.74 -7.68 4.69
CA LEU A 17 -3.58 -8.15 3.93
C LEU A 17 -2.32 -7.34 4.27
N ALA A 18 -2.41 -6.01 4.26
CA ALA A 18 -1.29 -5.12 4.57
C ALA A 18 -0.77 -5.33 6.00
N GLN A 19 -1.66 -5.48 6.99
CA GLN A 19 -1.27 -5.75 8.37
C GLN A 19 -0.51 -7.08 8.51
N ARG A 20 -0.97 -8.13 7.82
CA ARG A 20 -0.31 -9.44 7.83
C ARG A 20 1.07 -9.38 7.17
N VAL A 21 1.18 -8.73 6.02
CA VAL A 21 2.46 -8.57 5.31
C VAL A 21 3.43 -7.75 6.15
N ALA A 22 2.99 -6.64 6.74
CA ALA A 22 3.85 -5.84 7.62
C ALA A 22 4.37 -6.64 8.82
N ALA A 23 3.52 -7.46 9.45
CA ALA A 23 3.93 -8.33 10.55
C ALA A 23 4.94 -9.41 10.11
N LEU A 24 4.80 -9.96 8.91
CA LEU A 24 5.71 -10.96 8.35
C LEU A 24 7.08 -10.36 8.01
N GLU A 25 7.10 -9.16 7.44
CA GLU A 25 8.33 -8.47 7.01
C GLU A 25 8.98 -7.66 8.14
N SER A 26 8.43 -7.71 9.37
CA SER A 26 8.84 -6.83 10.49
C SER A 26 8.85 -5.33 10.11
N GLY A 27 7.94 -4.95 9.22
CA GLY A 27 7.83 -3.60 8.65
C GLY A 27 6.86 -2.71 9.44
N ILE A 28 7.06 -1.38 9.32
CA ILE A 28 6.21 -0.37 9.97
C ILE A 28 4.82 -0.29 9.29
N GLY A 29 4.70 -0.76 8.05
CA GLY A 29 3.45 -0.84 7.30
C GLY A 29 3.64 -1.49 5.93
N ALA A 30 2.53 -1.81 5.26
CA ALA A 30 2.53 -2.37 3.91
C ALA A 30 1.40 -1.78 3.06
N LEU A 31 1.50 -1.94 1.74
CA LEU A 31 0.54 -1.43 0.76
C LEU A 31 0.19 -2.51 -0.26
N ALA A 32 -1.11 -2.78 -0.43
CA ALA A 32 -1.61 -3.77 -1.37
C ALA A 32 -1.93 -3.11 -2.73
N LEU A 33 -1.29 -3.58 -3.79
CA LEU A 33 -1.47 -3.10 -5.17
C LEU A 33 -2.07 -4.20 -6.05
N ALA A 34 -2.62 -3.81 -7.21
CA ALA A 34 -3.33 -4.74 -8.09
C ALA A 34 -2.44 -5.84 -8.69
N LEU A 35 -1.14 -5.56 -8.89
CA LEU A 35 -0.19 -6.45 -9.56
C LEU A 35 1.22 -6.26 -8.97
N GLY A 36 2.04 -7.31 -9.01
CA GLY A 36 3.44 -7.24 -8.56
C GLY A 36 4.29 -6.24 -9.35
N GLN A 37 4.09 -6.17 -10.67
CA GLN A 37 4.74 -5.15 -11.50
C GLN A 37 4.38 -3.72 -11.09
N ALA A 38 3.12 -3.49 -10.68
CA ALA A 38 2.70 -2.18 -10.17
C ALA A 38 3.40 -1.83 -8.84
N ALA A 39 3.69 -2.83 -7.99
CA ALA A 39 4.47 -2.61 -6.77
C ALA A 39 5.90 -2.17 -7.06
N VAL A 40 6.55 -2.81 -8.04
CA VAL A 40 7.91 -2.43 -8.47
C VAL A 40 7.90 -1.03 -9.07
N THR A 41 6.98 -0.75 -9.99
CA THR A 41 6.86 0.58 -10.58
C THR A 41 6.57 1.63 -9.51
N TYR A 42 5.66 1.38 -8.57
CA TYR A 42 5.33 2.33 -7.51
C TYR A 42 6.50 2.59 -6.55
N ALA A 43 7.32 1.58 -6.27
CA ALA A 43 8.51 1.72 -5.42
C ALA A 43 9.63 2.54 -6.09
N ILE A 44 9.74 2.47 -7.42
CA ILE A 44 10.83 3.11 -8.19
C ILE A 44 10.41 4.46 -8.77
N GLN A 45 9.11 4.67 -9.02
CA GLN A 45 8.58 5.91 -9.56
C GLN A 45 9.05 7.09 -8.69
N PRO A 46 9.78 8.06 -9.25
CA PRO A 46 10.24 9.20 -8.47
C PRO A 46 9.03 9.95 -7.93
N SER A 47 9.00 10.12 -6.61
CA SER A 47 7.97 10.93 -5.97
C SER A 47 8.11 12.37 -6.47
N PRO A 48 7.00 13.07 -6.80
CA PRO A 48 7.04 14.41 -7.39
C PRO A 48 7.67 15.48 -6.47
N ARG A 49 7.98 15.14 -5.21
CA ARG A 49 8.61 16.04 -4.24
C ARG A 49 10.14 16.10 -4.35
N LEU A 50 10.76 15.23 -5.14
CA LEU A 50 12.23 15.14 -5.27
C LEU A 50 12.72 15.51 -6.68
N ALA A 51 11.86 16.09 -7.52
CA ALA A 51 12.14 16.38 -8.93
C ALA A 51 12.30 17.88 -9.26
N THR A 52 12.49 18.74 -8.25
CA THR A 52 12.69 20.20 -8.37
C THR A 52 13.89 20.66 -7.58
#